data_AF-A0A1M7PWB3-F1
#
_entry.id   AF-A0A1M7PWB3-F1
#
_cell.length_a   1.000
_cell.length_b   1.000
_cell.length_c   1.000
_cell.angle_alpha   90.00
_cell.angle_beta   90.00
_cell.angle_gamma   90.00
#
_symmetry.space_group_name_H-M   'P 1'
#
loop_
_entity.id
_entity.type
_entity.pdbx_description
1 polymer ?
#
loop_
_entity_poly.entity_id
_entity_poly.type
_entity_poly.pdbx_seq_one_letter_code
_entity_poly.pdbx_strand_id
1 'polypeptide(L)'
;MIKDQIPLFIPLGSFSDHCSSLDKGKLMPIIDLIHEMELKFYKAEKVLGITDMSEISLQTLGLSGIHVRLLDAILKLRLVPLFDWMLWKNDAERYYSEPNLLYGLDTVTLGKVTTVLLRSQTLYGPAFLESKIKDKFVLTLLKAIVHSLEQNYNSGQNQAEILD
;
A
#
# COMPACT_ATOMS: atom_id res chain seq x y z
N MET A 1 26.52 -20.72 -5.92
CA MET A 1 25.16 -21.18 -5.57
C MET A 1 24.24 -19.99 -5.73
N ILE A 2 23.51 -19.93 -6.85
CA ILE A 2 22.52 -18.88 -7.11
C ILE A 2 21.34 -19.21 -6.21
N LYS A 3 21.12 -18.41 -5.16
CA LYS A 3 19.89 -18.49 -4.36
C LYS A 3 18.73 -18.26 -5.33
N ASP A 4 17.79 -19.20 -5.38
CA ASP A 4 16.54 -19.09 -6.14
C ASP A 4 15.93 -17.70 -5.92
N GLN A 5 16.08 -16.83 -6.93
CA GLN A 5 15.34 -15.58 -7.01
C GLN A 5 13.91 -15.96 -7.37
N ILE A 6 13.14 -16.34 -6.34
CA ILE A 6 11.69 -16.42 -6.47
C ILE A 6 11.24 -15.06 -7.00
N PRO A 7 10.53 -15.00 -8.14
CA PRO A 7 10.21 -13.73 -8.78
C PRO A 7 9.52 -12.81 -7.78
N LEU A 8 10.00 -11.56 -7.72
CA LEU A 8 9.50 -10.51 -6.83
C LEU A 8 7.98 -10.25 -7.04
N PHE A 9 7.49 -10.61 -8.23
CA PHE A 9 6.11 -10.44 -8.67
C PHE A 9 5.39 -11.78 -8.64
N ILE A 10 4.17 -11.77 -8.14
CA ILE A 10 3.32 -12.95 -8.08
C ILE A 10 2.37 -12.93 -9.28
N PRO A 11 2.24 -14.03 -10.04
CA PRO A 11 1.25 -14.13 -11.12
C PRO A 11 -0.14 -13.76 -10.63
N LEU A 12 -0.90 -13.00 -11.43
CA LEU A 12 -2.20 -12.47 -11.01
C LEU A 12 -3.16 -13.55 -10.50
N GLY A 13 -3.17 -14.73 -11.14
CA GLY A 13 -4.01 -15.87 -10.75
C GLY A 13 -3.69 -16.47 -9.38
N SER A 14 -2.46 -16.30 -8.87
CA SER A 14 -2.03 -16.83 -7.56
C SER A 14 -1.92 -15.74 -6.49
N PHE A 15 -2.18 -14.48 -6.84
CA PHE A 15 -1.98 -13.35 -5.94
C PHE A 15 -2.97 -13.34 -4.77
N SER A 16 -4.24 -13.67 -5.04
CA SER A 16 -5.27 -13.77 -3.99
C SER A 16 -4.90 -14.81 -2.94
N ASP A 17 -4.42 -15.99 -3.36
CA ASP A 17 -4.01 -17.07 -2.46
C ASP A 17 -2.80 -16.66 -1.61
N HIS A 18 -1.81 -16.01 -2.23
CA HIS A 18 -0.68 -15.44 -1.51
C HIS A 18 -1.14 -14.44 -0.44
N CYS A 19 -2.00 -13.48 -0.82
CA CYS A 19 -2.54 -12.49 0.10
C CYS A 19 -3.30 -13.14 1.27
N SER A 20 -4.05 -14.21 1.02
CA SER A 20 -4.79 -14.95 2.04
C SER A 20 -3.87 -15.67 3.04
N SER A 21 -2.60 -15.90 2.70
CA SER A 21 -1.60 -16.50 3.58
C SER A 21 -0.88 -15.50 4.50
N LEU A 22 -1.15 -14.19 4.35
CA LEU A 22 -0.56 -13.14 5.16
C LEU A 22 -1.34 -13.00 6.47
N ASP A 23 -0.75 -13.47 7.57
CA ASP A 23 -1.28 -13.24 8.92
C ASP A 23 -0.95 -11.83 9.44
N LYS A 24 -1.61 -11.45 10.55
CA LYS A 24 -1.41 -10.14 11.20
C LYS A 24 0.04 -9.87 11.58
N GLY A 25 0.80 -10.89 11.98
CA GLY A 25 2.21 -10.75 12.34
C GLY A 25 3.07 -10.35 11.14
N LYS A 26 2.78 -10.91 9.97
CA LYS A 26 3.43 -10.55 8.70
C LYS A 26 3.10 -9.12 8.27
N LEU A 27 1.90 -8.61 8.57
CA LEU A 27 1.48 -7.25 8.18
C LEU A 27 2.14 -6.13 9.01
N MET A 28 2.88 -6.46 10.07
CA MET A 28 3.48 -5.48 10.98
C MET A 28 4.30 -4.37 10.27
N PRO A 29 5.12 -4.65 9.23
CA PRO A 29 5.84 -3.60 8.51
C PRO A 29 4.93 -2.52 7.88
N ILE A 30 3.74 -2.91 7.42
CA ILE A 30 2.75 -1.95 6.88
C ILE A 30 2.04 -1.22 8.03
N ILE A 31 1.66 -1.95 9.08
CA ILE A 31 0.99 -1.38 10.25
C ILE A 31 1.86 -0.31 10.92
N ASP A 32 3.17 -0.55 11.05
CA ASP A 32 4.13 0.42 11.60
C ASP A 32 4.22 1.69 10.73
N LEU A 33 4.23 1.54 9.40
CA LEU A 33 4.21 2.67 8.48
C LEU A 33 2.91 3.49 8.60
N ILE A 34 1.76 2.81 8.71
CA ILE A 34 0.46 3.48 8.92
C ILE A 34 0.49 4.31 10.19
N HIS A 35 0.85 3.71 11.33
CA HIS A 35 0.90 4.39 12.62
C HIS A 35 1.85 5.58 12.61
N GLU A 36 3.02 5.42 11.99
CA GLU A 36 3.97 6.52 11.86
C GLU A 36 3.39 7.67 11.04
N MET A 37 2.86 7.40 9.84
CA MET A 37 2.27 8.41 8.97
C MET A 37 1.10 9.13 9.66
N GLU A 38 0.20 8.40 10.31
CA GLU A 38 -0.92 8.99 11.08
C GLU A 38 -0.42 9.94 12.17
N LEU A 39 0.57 9.51 12.97
CA LEU A 39 1.14 10.34 14.02
C LEU A 39 1.80 11.60 13.46
N LYS A 40 2.56 11.49 12.37
CA LYS A 40 3.25 12.63 11.75
C LYS A 40 2.27 13.62 11.13
N PHE A 41 1.27 13.13 10.40
CA PHE A 41 0.23 13.99 9.83
C PHE A 41 -0.61 14.67 10.91
N TYR A 42 -1.01 13.93 11.93
CA TYR A 42 -1.73 14.49 13.08
C TYR A 42 -0.92 15.61 13.74
N LYS A 43 0.38 15.39 13.98
CA LYS A 43 1.25 16.41 14.56
C LYS A 43 1.37 17.64 13.65
N ALA A 44 1.53 17.45 12.34
CA ALA A 44 1.59 18.56 11.39
C ALA A 44 0.31 19.41 11.42
N GLU A 45 -0.86 18.76 11.43
CA GLU A 45 -2.15 19.45 11.43
C GLU A 45 -2.47 20.13 12.76
N LYS A 46 -2.30 19.41 13.87
CA LYS A 46 -2.76 19.89 15.20
C LYS A 46 -1.74 20.72 15.95
N VAL A 47 -0.45 20.44 15.77
CA VAL A 47 0.62 21.12 16.51
C VAL A 47 1.23 22.25 15.67
N LEU A 48 1.38 22.04 14.36
CA LEU A 48 2.02 23.02 13.47
C LEU A 48 1.02 23.85 12.66
N GLY A 49 -0.27 23.49 12.68
CA GLY A 49 -1.32 24.19 11.93
C GLY A 49 -1.20 24.03 10.41
N ILE A 50 -0.47 23.00 9.94
CA ILE A 50 -0.24 22.74 8.51
C ILE A 50 -1.39 21.87 8.00
N THR A 51 -2.25 22.44 7.16
CA THR A 51 -3.38 21.74 6.54
C THR A 51 -3.05 21.25 5.13
N ASP A 52 -2.22 21.97 4.39
CA ASP A 52 -1.66 21.55 3.11
C ASP A 52 -0.17 21.22 3.27
N MET A 53 0.20 20.02 2.87
CA MET A 53 1.56 19.49 2.99
C MET A 53 2.33 19.54 1.67
N SER A 54 1.73 20.03 0.58
CA SER A 54 2.33 20.08 -0.76
C SER A 54 3.75 20.69 -0.78
N GLU A 55 3.91 21.85 -0.15
CA GLU A 55 5.16 22.62 -0.07
C GLU A 55 6.08 22.19 1.08
N ILE A 56 5.66 21.23 1.91
CA ILE A 56 6.42 20.78 3.07
C ILE A 56 7.28 19.57 2.68
N SER A 57 8.55 19.61 3.06
CA SER A 57 9.43 18.45 2.84
C SER A 57 9.07 17.29 3.77
N LEU A 58 9.29 16.06 3.32
CA LEU A 58 9.14 14.87 4.18
C LEU A 58 10.03 14.94 5.42
N GLN A 59 11.20 15.59 5.33
CA GLN A 59 12.07 15.78 6.49
C GLN A 59 11.40 16.64 7.57
N THR A 60 10.75 17.74 7.19
CA THR A 60 10.02 18.62 8.11
C THR A 60 8.82 17.89 8.74
N LEU A 61 8.15 17.03 7.99
CA LEU A 61 7.09 16.15 8.52
C LEU A 61 7.63 15.04 9.43
N GLY A 62 8.95 14.85 9.50
CA GLY A 62 9.57 13.74 10.23
C GLY A 62 9.34 12.38 9.58
N LEU A 63 9.16 12.36 8.25
CA LEU A 63 8.94 11.20 7.38
C LEU A 63 10.14 10.94 6.45
N SER A 64 11.35 11.34 6.87
CA SER A 64 12.57 11.07 6.09
C SER A 64 12.74 9.57 5.83
N GLY A 65 13.04 9.19 4.59
CA GLY A 65 13.22 7.79 4.18
C GLY A 65 11.95 6.93 4.19
N ILE A 66 10.75 7.48 4.41
CA ILE A 66 9.49 6.72 4.42
C ILE A 66 9.25 5.99 3.09
N HIS A 67 9.64 6.57 1.96
CA HIS A 67 9.50 5.96 0.63
C HIS A 67 10.34 4.68 0.47
N VAL A 68 11.55 4.64 1.05
CA VAL A 68 12.40 3.44 1.02
C VAL A 68 11.78 2.34 1.87
N ARG A 69 11.29 2.68 3.06
CA ARG A 69 10.65 1.71 3.96
C ARG A 69 9.31 1.20 3.42
N LEU A 70 8.55 2.06 2.74
CA LEU A 70 7.35 1.67 2.00
C LEU A 70 7.70 0.62 0.94
N LEU A 71 8.69 0.90 0.09
CA LEU A 71 9.12 -0.04 -0.94
C LEU A 71 9.56 -1.37 -0.32
N ASP A 72 10.40 -1.32 0.70
CA ASP A 72 10.87 -2.51 1.42
C ASP A 72 9.71 -3.34 2.02
N ALA A 73 8.73 -2.70 2.65
CA ALA A 73 7.55 -3.37 3.19
C ALA A 73 6.70 -4.05 2.10
N ILE A 74 6.42 -3.34 1.01
CA ILE A 74 5.64 -3.88 -0.13
C ILE A 74 6.38 -5.07 -0.77
N LEU A 75 7.70 -4.99 -0.92
CA LEU A 75 8.50 -6.06 -1.50
C LEU A 75 8.62 -7.28 -0.59
N LYS A 76 8.83 -7.08 0.72
CA LYS A 76 8.85 -8.16 1.72
C LYS A 76 7.54 -8.93 1.75
N LEU A 77 6.42 -8.23 1.63
CA LEU A 77 5.08 -8.81 1.60
C LEU A 77 4.62 -9.25 0.21
N ARG A 78 5.43 -8.97 -0.82
CA ARG A 78 5.17 -9.29 -2.23
C ARG A 78 3.79 -8.81 -2.69
N LEU A 79 3.40 -7.60 -2.32
CA LEU A 79 2.07 -7.03 -2.64
C LEU A 79 2.01 -6.37 -4.03
N VAL A 80 2.79 -6.90 -4.98
CA VAL A 80 2.93 -6.39 -6.34
C VAL A 80 2.60 -7.52 -7.34
N PRO A 81 1.31 -7.66 -7.74
CA PRO A 81 0.93 -8.67 -8.73
C PRO A 81 1.55 -8.35 -10.09
N LEU A 82 1.80 -9.40 -10.87
CA LEU A 82 2.27 -9.31 -12.25
C LEU A 82 1.07 -9.13 -13.20
N PHE A 83 1.01 -7.99 -13.88
CA PHE A 83 0.03 -7.67 -14.91
C PHE A 83 0.55 -6.53 -15.81
N ASP A 84 -0.15 -6.24 -16.90
CA ASP A 84 0.12 -5.07 -17.73
C ASP A 84 -0.39 -3.79 -17.04
N TRP A 85 0.53 -3.14 -16.32
CA TRP A 85 0.22 -1.93 -15.56
C TRP A 85 0.01 -0.70 -16.44
N MET A 86 0.52 -0.68 -17.68
CA MET A 86 0.32 0.45 -18.59
C MET A 86 -1.14 0.50 -19.06
N LEU A 87 -1.72 -0.66 -19.38
CA LEU A 87 -3.13 -0.75 -19.76
C LEU A 87 -4.08 -0.39 -18.61
N TRP A 88 -3.68 -0.69 -17.37
CA TRP A 88 -4.50 -0.44 -16.19
C TRP A 88 -4.27 0.94 -15.55
N LYS A 89 -3.30 1.72 -16.05
CA LYS A 89 -2.88 3.00 -15.47
C LYS A 89 -4.05 3.95 -15.25
N ASN A 90 -4.91 4.12 -16.25
CA ASN A 90 -6.03 5.05 -16.21
C ASN A 90 -7.05 4.64 -15.12
N ASP A 91 -7.29 3.33 -14.96
CA ASP A 91 -8.17 2.81 -13.91
C ASP A 91 -7.60 3.06 -12.51
N ALA A 92 -6.28 2.95 -12.35
CA ALA A 92 -5.61 3.25 -11.09
C ALA A 92 -5.68 4.73 -10.72
N GLU A 93 -5.51 5.61 -11.72
CA GLU A 93 -5.43 7.04 -11.52
C GLU A 93 -6.72 7.67 -10.98
N ARG A 94 -7.88 7.05 -11.26
CA ARG A 94 -9.16 7.47 -10.66
C ARG A 94 -9.14 7.44 -9.13
N TYR A 95 -8.37 6.53 -8.53
CA TYR A 95 -8.29 6.42 -7.07
C TYR A 95 -7.42 7.51 -6.46
N TYR A 96 -6.56 8.17 -7.26
CA TYR A 96 -5.79 9.32 -6.78
C TYR A 96 -6.68 10.53 -6.49
N SER A 97 -7.78 10.70 -7.24
CA SER A 97 -8.78 11.75 -6.99
C SER A 97 -9.81 11.34 -5.92
N GLU A 98 -10.10 10.05 -5.79
CA GLU A 98 -11.10 9.53 -4.85
C GLU A 98 -10.56 8.39 -3.97
N PRO A 99 -9.63 8.67 -3.02
CA PRO A 99 -8.96 7.62 -2.24
C PRO A 99 -9.92 6.79 -1.36
N ASN A 100 -11.08 7.34 -1.00
CA ASN A 100 -12.08 6.64 -0.19
C ASN A 100 -12.63 5.38 -0.89
N LEU A 101 -12.61 5.32 -2.22
CA LEU A 101 -13.06 4.16 -2.98
C LEU A 101 -12.18 2.92 -2.73
N LEU A 102 -10.97 3.09 -2.21
CA LEU A 102 -10.03 2.00 -1.96
C LEU A 102 -10.55 0.97 -0.96
N TYR A 103 -11.32 1.37 0.06
CA TYR A 103 -11.83 0.45 1.08
C TYR A 103 -12.86 -0.56 0.55
N GLY A 104 -13.47 -0.30 -0.61
CA GLY A 104 -14.40 -1.23 -1.24
C GLY A 104 -13.75 -2.23 -2.21
N LEU A 105 -12.42 -2.22 -2.33
CA LEU A 105 -11.70 -3.02 -3.31
C LEU A 105 -11.21 -4.34 -2.71
N ASP A 106 -11.18 -5.38 -3.55
CA ASP A 106 -10.53 -6.64 -3.23
C ASP A 106 -9.00 -6.50 -3.18
N THR A 107 -8.34 -7.46 -2.54
CA THR A 107 -6.88 -7.47 -2.35
C THR A 107 -6.11 -7.45 -3.67
N VAL A 108 -6.63 -8.10 -4.73
CA VAL A 108 -6.00 -8.13 -6.05
C VAL A 108 -6.00 -6.73 -6.66
N THR A 109 -7.14 -6.06 -6.64
CA THR A 109 -7.29 -4.69 -7.13
C THR A 109 -6.41 -3.72 -6.34
N LEU A 110 -6.35 -3.84 -5.01
CA LEU A 110 -5.44 -3.03 -4.18
C LEU A 110 -3.97 -3.28 -4.50
N GLY A 111 -3.59 -4.54 -4.78
CA GLY A 111 -2.26 -4.89 -5.29
C GLY A 111 -1.97 -4.22 -6.62
N LYS A 112 -2.93 -4.18 -7.55
CA LYS A 112 -2.77 -3.48 -8.84
C LYS A 112 -2.56 -1.98 -8.66
N VAL A 113 -3.35 -1.32 -7.80
CA VAL A 113 -3.17 0.10 -7.45
C VAL A 113 -1.77 0.35 -6.90
N THR A 114 -1.31 -0.53 -6.01
CA THR A 114 0.05 -0.47 -5.43
C THR A 114 1.12 -0.59 -6.51
N THR A 115 0.99 -1.56 -7.43
CA THR A 115 1.93 -1.71 -8.55
C THR A 115 1.95 -0.46 -9.42
N VAL A 116 0.79 0.10 -9.79
CA VAL A 116 0.75 1.32 -10.62
C VAL A 116 1.39 2.49 -9.88
N LEU A 117 1.05 2.72 -8.61
CA LEU A 117 1.65 3.77 -7.78
C LEU A 117 3.19 3.71 -7.81
N LEU A 118 3.77 2.53 -7.57
CA LEU A 118 5.22 2.35 -7.55
C LEU A 118 5.86 2.48 -8.94
N ARG A 119 5.16 2.04 -9.99
CA ARG A 119 5.65 2.16 -11.38
C ARG A 119 5.52 3.58 -11.92
N SER A 120 4.51 4.33 -11.50
CA SER A 120 4.24 5.71 -11.93
C SER A 120 5.40 6.67 -11.63
N GLN A 121 6.30 6.33 -10.70
CA GLN A 121 7.53 7.11 -10.46
C GLN A 121 8.45 7.17 -11.70
N THR A 122 8.44 6.16 -12.58
CA THR A 122 9.21 6.21 -13.84
C THR A 122 8.59 7.12 -14.88
N LEU A 123 7.30 7.45 -14.75
CA LEU A 123 6.55 8.31 -15.67
C LEU A 123 6.51 9.76 -15.21
N TYR A 124 6.17 9.98 -13.93
CA TYR A 124 5.92 11.30 -13.36
C TYR A 124 7.14 11.86 -12.61
N GLY A 125 8.21 11.07 -12.51
CA GLY A 125 9.46 11.48 -11.89
C GLY A 125 9.58 11.13 -10.41
N PRO A 126 10.76 11.38 -9.82
CA PRO A 126 11.13 10.89 -8.50
C PRO A 126 10.28 11.47 -7.35
N ALA A 127 9.69 12.65 -7.55
CA ALA A 127 8.86 13.32 -6.54
C ALA A 127 7.41 12.80 -6.48
N PHE A 128 6.99 11.96 -7.44
CA PHE A 128 5.60 11.50 -7.51
C PHE A 128 5.17 10.71 -6.27
N LEU A 129 5.98 9.76 -5.81
CA LEU A 129 5.64 8.98 -4.63
C LEU A 129 5.58 9.88 -3.38
N GLU A 130 6.49 10.86 -3.29
CA GLU A 130 6.46 11.85 -2.22
C GLU A 130 5.18 12.68 -2.24
N SER A 131 4.73 13.16 -3.41
CA SER A 131 3.47 13.90 -3.49
C SER A 131 2.28 13.04 -3.06
N LYS A 132 2.28 11.74 -3.40
CA LYS A 132 1.26 10.78 -2.95
C LYS A 132 1.32 10.40 -1.48
N ILE A 133 2.47 10.60 -0.83
CA ILE A 133 2.56 10.53 0.62
C ILE A 133 1.93 11.79 1.22
N LYS A 134 2.29 12.97 0.72
CA LYS A 134 1.86 14.26 1.26
C LYS A 134 0.36 14.52 1.09
N ASP A 135 -0.25 14.05 0.01
CA ASP A 135 -1.71 14.08 -0.19
C ASP A 135 -2.47 12.97 0.57
N LYS A 136 -1.76 12.18 1.39
CA LYS A 136 -2.28 11.06 2.21
C LYS A 136 -2.88 9.91 1.40
N PHE A 137 -2.71 9.87 0.07
CA PHE A 137 -3.15 8.74 -0.75
C PHE A 137 -2.49 7.44 -0.30
N VAL A 138 -1.17 7.45 -0.11
CA VAL A 138 -0.41 6.25 0.31
C VAL A 138 -0.92 5.72 1.65
N LEU A 139 -1.17 6.60 2.61
CA LEU A 139 -1.72 6.19 3.91
C LEU A 139 -3.07 5.51 3.74
N THR A 140 -3.94 6.09 2.93
CA THR A 140 -5.28 5.54 2.66
C THR A 140 -5.20 4.17 1.98
N LEU A 141 -4.29 4.02 1.02
CA LEU A 141 -4.03 2.74 0.34
C LEU A 141 -3.53 1.66 1.30
N LEU A 142 -2.56 1.97 2.15
CA LEU A 142 -2.03 1.01 3.13
C LEU A 142 -3.13 0.54 4.10
N LYS A 143 -3.96 1.46 4.57
CA LYS A 143 -5.11 1.12 5.45
C LYS A 143 -6.12 0.24 4.75
N ALA A 144 -6.44 0.52 3.47
CA ALA A 144 -7.33 -0.31 2.68
C ALA A 144 -6.76 -1.72 2.45
N ILE A 145 -5.45 -1.86 2.21
CA ILE A 145 -4.77 -3.16 2.10
C ILE A 145 -4.91 -3.96 3.38
N VAL A 146 -4.58 -3.38 4.54
CA VAL A 146 -4.71 -4.06 5.84
C VAL A 146 -6.15 -4.47 6.08
N HIS A 147 -7.10 -3.56 5.84
CA HIS A 147 -8.54 -3.84 6.00
C HIS A 147 -9.01 -5.02 5.15
N SER A 148 -8.65 -5.04 3.87
CA SER A 148 -9.04 -6.10 2.93
C SER A 148 -8.44 -7.46 3.32
N LEU A 149 -7.17 -7.47 3.76
CA LEU A 149 -6.50 -8.70 4.21
C LEU A 149 -7.08 -9.25 5.52
N GLU A 150 -7.39 -8.38 6.48
CA GLU A 150 -8.02 -8.78 7.75
C GLU A 150 -9.45 -9.32 7.53
N GLN A 151 -10.23 -8.73 6.61
CA GLN A 151 -11.56 -9.25 6.26
C GLN A 151 -11.49 -10.67 5.67
N ASN A 152 -10.54 -10.92 4.78
CA ASN A 152 -10.35 -12.26 4.20
C ASN A 152 -9.96 -13.30 5.27
N TYR A 153 -9.12 -12.92 6.23
CA TYR A 153 -8.74 -13.79 7.33
C TYR A 153 -9.94 -14.20 8.20
N ASN A 154 -10.75 -13.21 8.63
CA ASN A 154 -11.92 -13.47 9.47
C ASN A 154 -13.01 -14.28 8.72
N SER A 155 -13.14 -14.06 7.41
CA SER A 155 -14.08 -14.83 6.58
C SER A 155 -13.66 -16.29 6.43
N GLY A 156 -12.35 -16.56 6.35
CA GLY A 156 -11.79 -17.91 6.27
C GLY A 156 -11.91 -18.70 7.59
N GLN A 157 -11.76 -18.06 8.75
CA GLN A 157 -11.99 -18.72 10.05
C GLN A 157 -13.45 -19.10 10.26
N ASN A 158 -14.38 -18.21 9.89
CA ASN A 158 -15.81 -18.51 9.98
C ASN A 158 -16.24 -19.68 9.07
N GLN A 159 -15.54 -19.94 7.97
CA GLN A 159 -15.82 -21.12 7.13
C GLN A 159 -15.23 -22.41 7.69
N ALA A 160 -14.07 -22.34 8.37
CA ALA A 160 -13.45 -23.50 9.00
C ALA A 160 -14.24 -24.00 10.23
N GLU A 161 -14.79 -23.08 11.04
CA GLU A 161 -15.60 -23.44 12.22
C GLU A 161 -16.98 -24.02 11.90
N ILE A 162 -17.48 -23.86 10.67
CA ILE A 162 -18.77 -24.43 10.23
C ILE A 162 -18.61 -25.86 9.66
N LEU A 163 -17.37 -26.29 9.40
CA LEU A 163 -17.04 -27.58 8.80
C LEU A 163 -16.47 -28.61 9.80
N ASP A 164 -16.29 -28.23 11.07
CA ASP A 164 -16.02 -29.13 12.22
C ASP A 164 -17.32 -29.37 13.04
#